data_AF-A0A1F9Q673-F1
#
_entry.id   AF-A0A1F9Q673-F1
#
_cell.length_a   1.000
_cell.length_b   1.000
_cell.length_c   1.000
_cell.angle_alpha   90.00
_cell.angle_beta   90.00
_cell.angle_gamma   90.00
#
_symmetry.space_group_name_H-M   'P 1'
#
loop_
_entity.id
_entity.type
_entity.pdbx_description
1 polymer ?
#
loop_
_entity_poly.entity_id
_entity_poly.type
_entity_poly.pdbx_seq_one_letter_code
_entity_poly.pdbx_strand_id
1 'polypeptide(L)'
;MPELSAQPPAEDRLVLLPKNPGTFFVFWQFSAGRADAFRSASFASEIELRLSYSDDNSQAGTHRAAWQAGRAYLPAGRGGACVAALYALRNGAWEKLLESNQASAPAQAGMAADRAYASMEFLKRSQP
;
A
#
# COMPACT_ATOMS: atom_id res chain seq x y z
N MET A 1 6.67 37.15 -2.65
CA MET A 1 7.07 35.73 -2.59
C MET A 1 5.92 34.94 -1.95
N PRO A 2 5.03 34.29 -2.73
CA PRO A 2 3.89 33.57 -2.17
C PRO A 2 4.18 32.07 -2.12
N GLU A 3 4.63 31.54 -0.98
CA GLU A 3 4.86 30.10 -0.78
C GLU A 3 4.44 29.69 0.65
N LEU A 4 3.25 30.10 1.12
CA LEU A 4 2.77 29.81 2.50
C LEU A 4 1.29 29.41 2.59
N SER A 5 0.71 28.84 1.54
CA SER A 5 -0.70 28.41 1.54
C SER A 5 -0.92 26.93 1.28
N ALA A 6 0.07 26.09 1.61
CA ALA A 6 -0.18 24.69 1.88
C ALA A 6 -0.17 24.48 3.40
N GLN A 7 -1.36 24.46 4.00
CA GLN A 7 -1.50 24.07 5.40
C GLN A 7 -0.95 22.64 5.53
N PRO A 8 0.11 22.39 6.32
CA PRO A 8 0.63 21.04 6.46
C PRO A 8 -0.48 20.12 6.99
N PRO A 9 -0.48 18.83 6.62
CA PRO A 9 -1.44 17.88 7.15
C PRO A 9 -1.38 17.92 8.69
N ALA A 10 -2.54 18.10 9.32
CA ALA A 10 -2.62 18.22 10.77
C ALA A 10 -2.14 16.93 11.49
N GLU A 11 -2.20 15.78 10.82
CA GLU A 11 -1.96 14.47 11.41
C GLU A 11 -1.25 13.53 10.42
N ASP A 12 -0.50 12.57 10.97
CA ASP A 12 0.05 11.45 10.21
C ASP A 12 -1.09 10.53 9.73
N ARG A 13 -0.98 9.98 8.52
CA ARG A 13 -2.03 9.13 7.94
C ARG A 13 -1.43 7.97 7.15
N LEU A 14 -2.04 6.80 7.29
CA LEU A 14 -1.81 5.63 6.46
C LEU A 14 -3.15 5.09 5.99
N VAL A 15 -3.33 4.93 4.68
CA VAL A 15 -4.57 4.44 4.07
C VAL A 15 -4.25 3.25 3.18
N LEU A 16 -5.09 2.23 3.29
CA LEU A 16 -5.04 1.03 2.47
C LEU A 16 -6.32 0.94 1.63
N LEU A 17 -6.17 0.88 0.31
CA LEU A 17 -7.28 0.75 -0.64
C LEU A 17 -7.06 -0.48 -1.52
N PRO A 18 -8.10 -1.28 -1.80
CA PRO A 18 -8.01 -2.34 -2.80
C PRO A 18 -7.91 -1.71 -4.19
N LYS A 19 -6.95 -2.15 -5.01
CA LYS A 19 -6.80 -1.65 -6.39
C LYS A 19 -7.22 -2.68 -7.42
N ASN A 20 -6.64 -3.87 -7.33
CA ASN A 20 -6.88 -5.01 -8.22
C ASN A 20 -6.96 -6.28 -7.37
N PRO A 21 -7.43 -7.41 -7.92
CA PRO A 21 -7.33 -8.69 -7.24
C PRO A 21 -5.90 -8.97 -6.79
N GLY A 22 -5.73 -9.26 -5.50
CA GLY A 22 -4.43 -9.47 -4.87
C GLY A 22 -3.46 -8.27 -4.93
N THR A 23 -3.93 -7.03 -5.06
CA THR A 23 -3.06 -5.84 -4.97
C THR A 23 -3.74 -4.69 -4.25
N PHE A 24 -3.03 -4.14 -3.28
CA PHE A 24 -3.44 -2.96 -2.54
C PHE A 24 -2.64 -1.73 -2.95
N PHE A 25 -3.31 -0.59 -2.98
CA PHE A 25 -2.69 0.71 -2.96
C PHE A 25 -2.53 1.15 -1.50
N VAL A 26 -1.31 1.57 -1.16
CA VAL A 26 -0.99 2.16 0.14
C VAL A 26 -0.62 3.61 -0.08
N PHE A 27 -1.22 4.50 0.69
CA PHE A 27 -0.89 5.92 0.73
C PHE A 27 -0.50 6.30 2.16
N TRP A 28 0.58 7.06 2.30
CA TRP A 28 0.97 7.63 3.58
C TRP A 28 1.30 9.09 3.45
N GLN A 29 1.05 9.80 4.54
CA GLN A 29 1.37 11.21 4.67
C GLN A 29 1.81 11.46 6.11
N PHE A 30 2.86 12.26 6.24
CA PHE A 30 3.41 12.64 7.54
C PHE A 30 3.05 14.09 7.84
N SER A 31 2.70 14.36 9.10
CA SER A 31 2.65 15.67 9.71
C SER A 31 4.01 16.38 9.58
N ALA A 32 4.01 17.70 9.75
CA ALA A 32 5.24 18.49 9.71
C ALA A 32 6.26 17.99 10.74
N GLY A 33 5.84 17.72 11.98
CA GLY A 33 6.74 17.24 13.03
C GLY A 33 7.37 15.87 12.72
N ARG A 34 6.60 14.95 12.14
CA ARG A 34 7.15 13.65 11.72
C ARG A 34 8.09 13.79 10.52
N ALA A 35 7.75 14.61 9.54
CA ALA A 35 8.62 14.91 8.41
C ALA A 35 9.94 15.56 8.87
N ASP A 36 9.89 16.46 9.85
CA ASP A 36 11.07 17.07 10.44
C ASP A 36 11.94 16.06 11.18
N ALA A 37 11.34 15.08 11.87
CA ALA A 37 12.10 13.98 12.48
C ALA A 37 12.88 13.14 11.45
N PHE A 38 12.31 12.91 10.25
CA PHE A 38 13.05 12.27 9.16
C PHE A 38 14.14 13.18 8.58
N ARG A 39 13.86 14.47 8.38
CA ARG A 39 14.84 15.45 7.87
C ARG A 39 16.00 15.67 8.83
N SER A 40 15.76 15.62 10.14
CA SER A 40 16.78 15.76 11.18
C SER A 40 17.54 14.44 11.44
N ALA A 41 17.31 13.40 10.64
CA ALA A 41 17.89 12.07 10.81
C ALA A 41 17.57 11.40 12.16
N SER A 42 16.48 11.79 12.83
CA SER A 42 15.96 11.04 14.00
C SER A 42 15.42 9.67 13.59
N PHE A 43 14.97 9.56 12.33
CA PHE A 43 14.64 8.31 11.66
C PHE A 43 15.53 8.16 10.40
N ALA A 44 15.78 6.93 9.98
CA ALA A 44 16.41 6.66 8.69
C ALA A 44 15.54 7.16 7.53
N SER A 45 16.16 7.41 6.37
CA SER A 45 15.45 7.91 5.18
C SER A 45 14.52 6.90 4.51
N GLU A 46 14.56 5.64 4.95
CA GLU A 46 13.74 4.55 4.43
C GLU A 46 12.69 4.13 5.46
N ILE A 47 11.50 3.82 4.96
CA ILE A 47 10.41 3.21 5.71
C ILE A 47 10.16 1.78 5.22
N GLU A 48 9.54 0.97 6.07
CA GLU A 48 9.10 -0.37 5.72
C GLU A 48 7.58 -0.50 5.90
N LEU A 49 6.88 -0.80 4.82
CA LEU A 49 5.47 -1.17 4.83
C LEU A 49 5.37 -2.68 5.00
N ARG A 50 4.58 -3.11 5.97
CA ARG A 50 4.25 -4.52 6.20
C ARG A 50 2.76 -4.70 5.99
N LEU A 51 2.40 -5.59 5.08
CA LEU A 51 1.02 -6.00 4.85
C LEU A 51 0.78 -7.32 5.59
N SER A 52 -0.28 -7.40 6.37
CA SER A 52 -0.70 -8.63 7.07
C SER A 52 -2.17 -8.93 6.79
N TYR A 53 -2.53 -10.20 6.75
CA TYR A 53 -3.94 -10.59 6.68
C TYR A 53 -4.61 -10.35 8.04
N SER A 54 -5.83 -9.82 8.04
CA SER A 54 -6.50 -9.40 9.27
C SER A 54 -7.07 -10.57 10.09
N ASP A 55 -7.19 -11.76 9.50
CA ASP A 55 -7.73 -12.96 10.13
C ASP A 55 -6.71 -13.66 11.04
N ASP A 56 -5.47 -13.79 10.57
CA ASP A 56 -4.42 -14.55 11.26
C ASP A 56 -3.16 -13.74 11.56
N ASN A 57 -3.13 -12.45 11.19
CA ASN A 57 -1.95 -11.58 11.27
C ASN A 57 -0.71 -12.12 10.54
N SER A 58 -0.88 -13.11 9.66
CA SER A 58 0.22 -13.62 8.85
C SER A 58 0.65 -12.57 7.83
N GLN A 59 1.95 -12.54 7.55
CA GLN A 59 2.54 -11.54 6.68
C GLN A 59 2.19 -11.82 5.22
N ALA A 60 1.48 -10.90 4.59
CA ALA A 60 1.12 -10.94 3.17
C ALA A 60 2.24 -10.41 2.27
N GLY A 61 3.00 -9.43 2.75
CA GLY A 61 4.12 -8.85 2.00
C GLY A 61 4.82 -7.71 2.73
N THR A 62 6.01 -7.36 2.26
CA THR A 62 6.79 -6.21 2.74
C THR A 62 7.30 -5.37 1.58
N HIS A 63 7.40 -4.06 1.80
CA HIS A 63 7.91 -3.13 0.82
C HIS A 63 8.68 -1.99 1.50
N ARG A 64 9.88 -1.72 1.01
CA ARG A 64 10.71 -0.61 1.46
C ARG A 64 10.62 0.55 0.48
N ALA A 65 10.53 1.76 1.00
CA ALA A 65 10.41 2.97 0.20
C ALA A 65 11.06 4.16 0.90
N ALA A 66 11.45 5.16 0.11
CA ALA A 66 11.79 6.47 0.67
C ALA A 66 10.58 7.06 1.38
N TRP A 67 10.78 7.67 2.56
CA TRP A 67 9.67 8.20 3.36
C TRP A 67 8.86 9.27 2.62
N GLN A 68 9.47 9.99 1.66
CA GLN A 68 8.84 11.01 0.83
C GLN A 68 8.00 10.46 -0.32
N ALA A 69 8.06 9.16 -0.65
CA ALA A 69 7.37 8.62 -1.81
C ALA A 69 5.84 8.73 -1.70
N GLY A 70 5.31 8.71 -0.47
CA GLY A 70 3.90 8.94 -0.13
C GLY A 70 2.91 7.87 -0.61
N ARG A 71 3.35 6.92 -1.44
CA ARG A 71 2.50 5.84 -1.96
C ARG A 71 3.29 4.64 -2.46
N ALA A 72 2.65 3.47 -2.44
CA ALA A 72 3.16 2.23 -3.00
C ALA A 72 2.02 1.30 -3.43
N TYR A 73 2.37 0.26 -4.19
CA TYR A 73 1.47 -0.86 -4.49
C TYR A 73 2.04 -2.12 -3.88
N LEU A 74 1.25 -2.80 -3.04
CA LEU A 74 1.67 -4.03 -2.38
C LEU A 74 0.81 -5.20 -2.86
N PRO A 75 1.43 -6.26 -3.41
CA PRO A 75 0.71 -7.48 -3.74
C PRO A 75 0.29 -8.21 -2.45
N ALA A 76 -0.92 -8.76 -2.45
CA ALA A 76 -1.44 -9.67 -1.44
C ALA A 76 -1.71 -11.02 -2.11
N GLY A 77 -0.84 -12.00 -1.86
CA GLY A 77 -0.81 -13.25 -2.62
C GLY A 77 -2.17 -13.97 -2.72
N ARG A 78 -2.83 -14.28 -1.60
CA ARG A 78 -4.10 -15.04 -1.60
C ARG A 78 -5.36 -14.16 -1.70
N GLY A 79 -5.22 -12.84 -1.70
CA GLY A 79 -6.34 -11.91 -1.46
C GLY A 79 -6.96 -12.05 -0.07
N GLY A 80 -8.08 -11.36 0.18
CA GLY A 80 -8.73 -11.28 1.48
C GLY A 80 -8.51 -9.94 2.17
N ALA A 81 -8.95 -9.86 3.42
CA ALA A 81 -8.83 -8.66 4.22
C ALA A 81 -7.41 -8.50 4.77
N CYS A 82 -6.84 -7.31 4.58
CA CYS A 82 -5.48 -6.97 4.97
C CYS A 82 -5.46 -5.65 5.74
N VAL A 83 -4.41 -5.47 6.52
CA VAL A 83 -4.02 -4.22 7.19
C VAL A 83 -2.56 -3.94 6.83
N ALA A 84 -2.21 -2.67 6.66
CA ALA A 84 -0.84 -2.23 6.46
C ALA A 84 -0.32 -1.52 7.71
N ALA A 85 0.93 -1.80 8.08
CA ALA A 85 1.67 -1.10 9.12
C ALA A 85 2.92 -0.47 8.51
N LEU A 86 3.19 0.79 8.87
CA LEU A 86 4.37 1.53 8.42
C LEU A 86 5.37 1.61 9.58
N TYR A 87 6.60 1.19 9.30
CA TYR A 87 7.72 1.22 10.22
C TYR A 87 8.81 2.18 9.75
N ALA A 88 9.53 2.76 10.69
CA ALA A 88 10.76 3.52 10.44
C ALA A 88 11.88 3.01 11.34
N LEU A 89 13.12 3.10 10.84
CA LEU A 89 14.29 2.70 11.61
C LEU A 89 14.75 3.87 12.48
N ARG A 90 14.87 3.65 13.79
CA ARG A 90 15.42 4.59 14.78
C ARG A 90 16.39 3.87 15.68
N ASN A 91 17.61 4.39 15.82
CA ASN A 91 18.65 3.79 16.67
C ASN A 91 18.89 2.28 16.40
N GLY A 92 18.78 1.86 15.14
CA GLY A 92 18.97 0.45 14.75
C GLY A 92 17.76 -0.47 15.00
N ALA A 93 16.65 0.05 15.51
CA ALA A 93 15.41 -0.72 15.73
C ALA A 93 14.26 -0.21 14.86
N TRP A 94 13.47 -1.12 14.31
CA TRP A 94 12.26 -0.78 13.56
C TRP A 94 11.12 -0.47 14.53
N GLU A 95 10.61 0.76 14.47
CA GLU A 95 9.48 1.24 15.26
C GLU A 95 8.25 1.39 14.36
N LYS A 96 7.08 0.89 14.80
CA LYS A 96 5.81 1.07 14.10
C LYS A 96 5.33 2.51 14.30
N LEU A 97 5.15 3.24 13.22
CA LEU A 97 4.67 4.62 13.25
C LEU A 97 3.17 4.74 13.01
N LEU A 98 2.65 3.99 12.04
CA LEU A 98 1.26 4.09 11.59
C LEU A 98 0.67 2.71 11.29
N GLU A 99 -0.64 2.64 11.37
CA GLU A 99 -1.46 1.51 10.92
C GLU A 99 -2.61 2.02 10.06
N SER A 100 -2.97 1.26 9.03
CA SER A 100 -4.03 1.62 8.11
C SER A 100 -5.40 1.15 8.62
N ASN A 101 -6.45 1.60 7.92
CA ASN A 101 -7.71 0.87 7.92
C ASN A 101 -7.53 -0.57 7.41
N GLN A 102 -8.47 -1.44 7.75
CA GLN A 102 -8.62 -2.74 7.09
C GLN A 102 -9.22 -2.54 5.69
N ALA A 103 -8.73 -3.29 4.71
CA ALA A 103 -9.27 -3.31 3.36
C ALA A 103 -9.26 -4.74 2.81
N SER A 104 -10.29 -5.09 2.04
CA SER A 104 -10.39 -6.42 1.43
C SER A 104 -10.27 -6.33 -0.09
N ALA A 105 -9.39 -7.16 -0.65
CA ALA A 105 -9.26 -7.34 -2.09
C ALA A 105 -9.63 -8.77 -2.45
N PRO A 106 -10.35 -9.03 -3.56
CA PRO A 106 -10.63 -10.39 -3.99
C PRO A 106 -9.31 -11.14 -4.29
N ALA A 107 -9.33 -12.46 -4.07
CA ALA A 107 -8.24 -13.34 -4.48
C ALA A 107 -7.98 -13.22 -5.99
N GLN A 108 -6.73 -13.38 -6.42
CA GLN A 108 -6.43 -13.59 -7.83
C GLN A 108 -6.97 -14.98 -8.25
N ALA A 109 -8.24 -15.05 -8.62
CA ALA A 109 -8.77 -16.17 -9.38
C ALA A 109 -8.09 -16.17 -10.75
N GLY A 110 -7.66 -17.36 -11.21
CA GLY A 110 -6.84 -17.55 -12.39
C GLY A 110 -7.28 -16.74 -13.62
N MET A 111 -6.69 -15.55 -13.78
CA MET A 111 -6.78 -14.68 -14.97
C MET A 111 -6.08 -15.29 -16.21
N ALA A 112 -5.86 -16.61 -16.22
CA ALA A 112 -5.46 -17.35 -17.41
C ALA A 112 -6.66 -18.04 -18.08
N ALA A 113 -7.71 -18.42 -17.34
CA ALA A 113 -8.83 -19.20 -17.90
C ALA A 113 -9.92 -18.32 -18.55
N ASP A 114 -10.24 -17.16 -17.97
CA ASP A 114 -11.37 -16.33 -18.45
C ASP A 114 -11.02 -15.47 -19.68
N ARG A 115 -9.73 -15.15 -19.90
CA ARG A 115 -9.32 -14.42 -21.12
C ARG A 115 -9.34 -15.29 -22.36
N ALA A 116 -9.24 -16.62 -22.23
CA ALA A 116 -9.30 -17.53 -23.36
C ALA A 116 -10.75 -17.75 -23.85
N TYR A 117 -11.74 -17.66 -22.96
CA TYR A 117 -13.14 -17.87 -23.32
C TYR A 117 -13.81 -16.63 -23.93
N ALA A 118 -13.48 -15.43 -23.46
CA ALA A 118 -14.07 -14.20 -23.99
C ALA A 118 -13.69 -13.91 -25.46
N SER A 119 -12.53 -14.40 -25.92
CA SER A 119 -12.09 -14.19 -27.31
C SER A 119 -12.58 -15.26 -28.30
N MET A 120 -13.11 -16.39 -27.83
CA MET A 120 -13.61 -17.48 -28.69
C MET A 120 -15.10 -17.33 -29.05
N GLU A 121 -15.89 -16.69 -28.18
CA GLU A 121 -17.33 -16.48 -28.42
C GLU A 121 -17.61 -15.36 -29.45
N PHE A 122 -16.69 -14.39 -29.59
CA PHE A 122 -16.83 -13.31 -30.58
C PHE A 122 -16.50 -13.74 -32.01
N LEU A 123 -15.67 -14.77 -32.21
CA LEU A 123 -15.29 -15.24 -33.55
C LEU A 123 -16.34 -16.17 -34.20
N LYS A 124 -17.23 -16.78 -33.41
CA LYS A 124 -18.28 -17.67 -33.93
C LYS A 124 -19.51 -16.95 -34.47
N ARG A 125 -19.64 -15.64 -34.25
CA ARG A 125 -20.77 -14.82 -34.72
C ARG A 125 -20.53 -14.09 -36.04
N SER A 126 -19.35 -14.27 -36.64
CA SER A 126 -18.89 -13.50 -37.81
C SER A 126 -18.46 -14.36 -39.01
N GLN A 127 -18.93 -15.61 -39.10
CA GLN A 127 -18.96 -16.32 -40.39
C GLN A 127 -20.38 -16.28 -40.98
N PRO A 128 -20.53 -15.88 -42.26
CA PRO A 128 -21.81 -15.79 -42.96
C PRO A 128 -22.45 -17.16 -43.22
#